data_AF-A0A096FJP4-F1
#
_entry.id   AF-A0A096FJP4-F1
#
_cell.length_a   1.000
_cell.length_b   1.000
_cell.length_c   1.000
_cell.angle_alpha   90.00
_cell.angle_beta   90.00
_cell.angle_gamma   90.00
#
_symmetry.space_group_name_H-M   'P 1'
#
loop_
_entity.id
_entity.type
_entity.pdbx_description
1 polymer ?
#
loop_
_entity_poly.entity_id
_entity_poly.type
_entity_poly.pdbx_seq_one_letter_code
_entity_poly.pdbx_strand_id
1 'polypeptide(L)'
;MASWVQAIGGIAAIFFAGRYVAKQIAHADTQQRRVQTEAELASVWGCIFAARDAYAALIDLSRKLSGTKDRPPSSSIERIEGLEESIRTLLGSNPHPAAVVSLLTILAELAYSRVAIRECEIEKDREAQALKADARTRKVRKALENLTALYKFLEKSQGA
;
A
#
# COMPACT_ATOMS: atom_id res chain seq x y z
N MET A 1 -62.62 26.63 19.57
CA MET A 1 -62.18 25.32 19.03
C MET A 1 -60.96 25.52 18.13
N ALA A 2 -59.74 25.55 18.68
CA ALA A 2 -58.52 25.87 17.90
C ALA A 2 -57.24 25.10 18.33
N SER A 3 -57.31 24.08 19.21
CA SER A 3 -56.09 23.37 19.67
C SER A 3 -55.62 22.23 18.75
N TRP A 4 -56.52 21.68 17.91
CA TRP A 4 -56.19 20.55 17.02
C TRP A 4 -55.27 20.95 15.86
N VAL A 5 -55.36 22.19 15.36
CA VAL A 5 -54.52 22.69 14.24
C VAL A 5 -53.06 22.92 14.68
N GLN A 6 -52.82 23.35 15.93
CA GLN A 6 -51.47 23.49 16.48
C GLN A 6 -50.79 22.15 16.77
N ALA A 7 -51.55 21.14 17.20
CA ALA A 7 -51.00 19.79 17.44
C ALA A 7 -50.56 19.10 16.14
N ILE A 8 -51.31 19.29 15.04
CA ILE A 8 -50.97 18.72 13.72
C ILE A 8 -49.73 19.41 13.13
N GLY A 9 -49.61 20.74 13.30
CA GLY A 9 -48.43 21.50 12.84
C GLY A 9 -47.12 21.07 13.53
N GLY A 10 -47.17 20.77 14.83
CA GLY A 10 -46.00 20.29 15.58
C GLY A 10 -45.54 18.90 15.15
N ILE A 11 -46.46 17.97 14.91
CA ILE A 11 -46.14 16.60 14.45
C ILE A 11 -45.57 16.62 13.02
N ALA A 12 -46.14 17.44 12.14
CA ALA A 12 -45.62 17.61 10.78
C ALA A 12 -44.19 18.19 10.79
N ALA A 13 -43.93 19.22 11.61
CA ALA A 13 -42.60 19.82 11.71
C ALA A 13 -41.52 18.82 12.18
N ILE A 14 -41.84 17.92 13.11
CA ILE A 14 -40.93 16.87 13.57
C ILE A 14 -40.64 15.85 12.46
N PHE A 15 -41.66 15.45 11.69
CA PHE A 15 -41.48 14.54 10.55
C PHE A 15 -40.63 15.16 9.43
N PHE A 16 -40.86 16.44 9.11
CA PHE A 16 -40.08 17.16 8.10
C PHE A 16 -38.65 17.42 8.55
N ALA A 17 -38.44 17.85 9.80
CA ALA A 17 -37.11 18.02 10.38
C ALA A 17 -36.35 16.69 10.43
N GLY A 18 -37.01 15.59 10.82
CA GLY A 18 -36.43 14.26 10.83
C GLY A 18 -36.01 13.77 9.44
N ARG A 19 -36.84 13.97 8.40
CA ARG A 19 -36.46 13.65 7.00
C ARG A 19 -35.33 14.51 6.48
N TYR A 20 -35.28 15.78 6.85
CA TYR A 20 -34.24 16.70 6.40
C TYR A 20 -32.89 16.37 7.05
N VAL A 21 -32.88 16.13 8.37
CA VAL A 21 -31.70 15.68 9.11
C VAL A 21 -31.24 14.31 8.62
N ALA A 22 -32.15 13.35 8.38
CA ALA A 22 -31.79 12.06 7.81
C ALA A 22 -31.16 12.17 6.41
N LYS A 23 -31.65 13.08 5.56
CA LYS A 23 -31.05 13.38 4.26
C LYS A 23 -29.66 14.02 4.39
N GLN A 24 -29.47 14.93 5.35
CA GLN A 24 -28.15 15.54 5.60
C GLN A 24 -27.15 14.52 6.12
N ILE A 25 -27.54 13.64 7.04
CA ILE A 25 -26.71 12.54 7.54
C ILE A 25 -26.36 11.58 6.39
N ALA A 26 -27.32 11.22 5.54
CA ALA A 26 -27.06 10.37 4.38
C ALA A 26 -26.12 11.03 3.35
N HIS A 27 -26.16 12.36 3.19
CA HIS A 27 -25.21 13.10 2.34
C HIS A 27 -23.82 13.21 2.97
N ALA A 28 -23.73 13.42 4.28
CA ALA A 28 -22.46 13.41 5.00
C ALA A 28 -21.80 12.02 4.97
N ASP A 29 -22.57 10.95 5.17
CA ASP A 29 -22.08 9.57 5.10
C ASP A 29 -21.56 9.22 3.70
N THR A 30 -22.23 9.67 2.64
CA THR A 30 -21.78 9.42 1.26
C THR A 30 -20.52 10.20 0.91
N GLN A 31 -20.39 11.45 1.37
CA GLN A 31 -19.15 12.22 1.23
C GLN A 31 -18.00 11.60 2.02
N GLN A 32 -18.24 11.20 3.27
CA GLN A 32 -17.23 10.58 4.12
C GLN A 32 -16.74 9.25 3.53
N ARG A 33 -17.64 8.42 2.97
CA ARG A 33 -17.26 7.19 2.26
C ARG A 33 -16.37 7.49 1.05
N ARG A 34 -16.70 8.49 0.24
CA ARG A 34 -15.88 8.87 -0.93
C ARG A 34 -14.47 9.30 -0.52
N VAL A 35 -14.36 10.18 0.47
CA VAL A 35 -13.05 10.64 0.99
C VAL A 35 -12.25 9.47 1.56
N GLN A 36 -12.89 8.55 2.26
CA GLN A 36 -12.24 7.35 2.79
C GLN A 36 -11.71 6.44 1.67
N THR A 37 -12.50 6.20 0.62
CA THR A 37 -12.05 5.35 -0.50
C THR A 37 -10.95 6.01 -1.34
N GLU A 38 -11.00 7.34 -1.53
CA GLU A 38 -9.91 8.10 -2.17
C GLU A 38 -8.61 8.01 -1.36
N ALA A 39 -8.70 8.13 -0.03
CA ALA A 39 -7.56 7.95 0.86
C ALA A 39 -6.99 6.52 0.81
N GLU A 40 -7.86 5.51 0.74
CA GLU A 40 -7.45 4.11 0.58
C GLU A 40 -6.74 3.86 -0.76
N LEU A 41 -7.25 4.43 -1.87
CA LEU A 41 -6.58 4.37 -3.17
C LEU A 41 -5.21 5.04 -3.14
N ALA A 42 -5.11 6.25 -2.58
CA ALA A 42 -3.85 6.96 -2.44
C ALA A 42 -2.85 6.17 -1.60
N SER A 43 -3.32 5.56 -0.50
CA SER A 43 -2.51 4.69 0.36
C SER A 43 -1.96 3.49 -0.40
N VAL A 44 -2.81 2.75 -1.13
CA VAL A 44 -2.38 1.58 -1.90
C VAL A 44 -1.47 2.00 -3.06
N TRP A 45 -1.72 3.14 -3.68
CA TRP A 45 -0.87 3.68 -4.75
C TRP A 45 0.55 3.99 -4.24
N GLY A 46 0.67 4.61 -3.06
CA GLY A 46 1.96 4.81 -2.38
C GLY A 46 2.69 3.49 -2.11
N CYS A 47 1.96 2.45 -1.69
CA CYS A 47 2.51 1.10 -1.51
C CYS A 47 3.03 0.50 -2.82
N ILE A 48 2.29 0.65 -3.93
CA ILE A 48 2.71 0.18 -5.26
C ILE A 48 4.00 0.88 -5.69
N PHE A 49 4.09 2.20 -5.48
CA PHE A 49 5.26 2.96 -5.86
C PHE A 49 6.51 2.46 -5.13
N ALA A 50 6.43 2.32 -3.80
CA ALA A 50 7.52 1.78 -2.99
C ALA A 50 7.86 0.32 -3.36
N ALA A 51 6.86 -0.50 -3.67
CA ALA A 51 7.08 -1.89 -4.10
C ALA A 51 7.78 -1.99 -5.46
N ARG A 52 7.44 -1.13 -6.43
CA ARG A 52 8.13 -1.06 -7.73
C ARG A 52 9.58 -0.66 -7.58
N ASP A 53 9.82 0.31 -6.72
CA ASP A 53 11.16 0.83 -6.46
C ASP A 53 12.04 -0.21 -5.76
N ALA A 54 11.49 -0.91 -4.76
CA ALA A 54 12.13 -2.05 -4.12
C ALA A 54 12.42 -3.20 -5.11
N TYR A 55 11.46 -3.50 -5.99
CA TYR A 55 11.63 -4.52 -7.02
C TYR A 55 12.78 -4.18 -7.98
N ALA A 56 12.86 -2.94 -8.45
CA ALA A 56 13.93 -2.48 -9.33
C ALA A 56 15.31 -2.58 -8.65
N ALA A 57 15.42 -2.11 -7.40
CA ALA A 57 16.65 -2.21 -6.62
C ALA A 57 17.10 -3.66 -6.43
N LEU A 58 16.18 -4.59 -6.19
CA LEU A 58 16.50 -6.01 -6.03
C LEU A 58 16.89 -6.71 -7.33
N ILE A 59 16.28 -6.34 -8.47
CA ILE A 59 16.73 -6.82 -9.78
C ILE A 59 18.19 -6.41 -10.02
N ASP A 60 18.48 -5.14 -9.78
CA ASP A 60 19.82 -4.59 -10.00
C ASP A 60 20.84 -5.22 -9.04
N LEU A 61 20.43 -5.50 -7.80
CA LEU A 61 21.24 -6.27 -6.86
C LEU A 61 21.47 -7.72 -7.34
N SER A 62 20.44 -8.42 -7.83
CA SER A 62 20.58 -9.78 -8.35
C SER A 62 21.59 -9.84 -9.50
N ARG A 63 21.48 -8.89 -10.44
CA ARG A 63 22.43 -8.70 -11.56
C ARG A 63 23.86 -8.48 -11.07
N LYS A 64 24.03 -7.63 -10.05
CA LYS A 64 25.35 -7.39 -9.44
C LYS A 64 25.93 -8.67 -8.82
N LEU A 65 25.13 -9.42 -8.06
CA LEU A 65 25.56 -10.65 -7.39
C LEU A 65 25.91 -11.76 -8.40
N SER A 66 25.23 -11.80 -9.55
CA SER A 66 25.56 -12.72 -10.65
C SER A 66 26.79 -12.30 -11.46
N GLY A 67 27.44 -11.18 -11.12
CA GLY A 67 28.71 -10.75 -11.72
C GLY A 67 28.57 -9.95 -13.01
N THR A 68 27.36 -9.47 -13.36
CA THR A 68 27.24 -8.47 -14.44
C THR A 68 27.88 -7.15 -14.00
N LYS A 69 28.69 -6.57 -14.89
CA LYS A 69 29.83 -5.72 -14.52
C LYS A 69 29.54 -4.25 -14.20
N ASP A 70 28.28 -3.84 -14.14
CA ASP A 70 27.92 -2.48 -13.73
C ASP A 70 27.23 -2.49 -12.37
N ARG A 71 27.68 -1.61 -11.48
CA ARG A 71 27.14 -1.40 -10.14
C ARG A 71 26.20 -0.18 -10.20
N PRO A 72 24.94 -0.33 -10.62
CA PRO A 72 24.02 0.79 -10.59
C PRO A 72 23.82 1.24 -9.13
N PRO A 73 23.66 2.55 -8.89
CA PRO A 73 23.49 3.10 -7.54
C PRO A 73 22.27 2.54 -6.80
N SER A 74 21.31 1.98 -7.54
CA SER A 74 20.13 1.26 -7.03
C SER A 74 20.44 0.00 -6.22
N SER A 75 21.67 -0.53 -6.29
CA SER A 75 22.09 -1.79 -5.65
C SER A 75 23.00 -1.62 -4.42
N SER A 76 23.09 -0.40 -3.87
CA SER A 76 23.90 -0.10 -2.67
C SER A 76 23.19 -0.52 -1.37
N ILE A 77 23.96 -0.76 -0.30
CA ILE A 77 23.38 -1.10 1.01
C ILE A 77 22.50 0.05 1.52
N GLU A 78 23.01 1.27 1.40
CA GLU A 78 22.34 2.50 1.82
C GLU A 78 21.00 2.67 1.08
N ARG A 79 20.97 2.30 -0.21
CA ARG A 79 19.75 2.34 -1.00
C ARG A 79 18.70 1.35 -0.48
N ILE A 80 19.11 0.13 -0.17
CA ILE A 80 18.23 -0.91 0.40
C ILE A 80 17.74 -0.48 1.78
N GLU A 81 18.59 0.11 2.62
CA GLU A 81 18.20 0.64 3.94
C GLU A 81 17.20 1.81 3.82
N GLY A 82 17.40 2.71 2.86
CA GLY A 82 16.42 3.77 2.57
C GLY A 82 15.07 3.23 2.09
N LEU A 83 15.05 2.12 1.35
CA LEU A 83 13.82 1.43 0.97
C LEU A 83 13.14 0.77 2.17
N GLU A 84 13.92 0.10 3.03
CA GLU A 84 13.37 -0.47 4.28
C GLU A 84 12.68 0.63 5.10
N GLU A 85 13.31 1.79 5.24
CA GLU A 85 12.75 2.90 6.00
C GLU A 85 11.50 3.51 5.37
N SER A 86 11.48 3.62 4.04
CA SER A 86 10.30 4.05 3.30
C SER A 86 9.12 3.09 3.53
N ILE A 87 9.37 1.78 3.51
CA ILE A 87 8.35 0.76 3.77
C ILE A 87 7.89 0.77 5.24
N ARG A 88 8.81 0.97 6.20
CA ARG A 88 8.43 1.14 7.62
C ARG A 88 7.55 2.38 7.83
N THR A 89 7.88 3.49 7.18
CA THR A 89 7.08 4.72 7.22
C THR A 89 5.66 4.46 6.68
N LEU A 90 5.55 3.75 5.55
CA LEU A 90 4.25 3.35 5.00
C LEU A 90 3.47 2.43 5.96
N LEU A 91 4.13 1.46 6.59
CA LEU A 91 3.50 0.60 7.60
C LEU A 91 3.03 1.37 8.84
N GLY A 92 3.82 2.36 9.30
CA GLY A 92 3.46 3.26 10.40
C GLY A 92 2.32 4.22 10.07
N SER A 93 2.01 4.40 8.77
CA SER A 93 0.91 5.25 8.30
C SER A 93 -0.43 4.52 8.23
N ASN A 94 -0.52 3.29 8.78
CA ASN A 94 -1.71 2.44 8.77
C ASN A 94 -2.29 2.24 7.35
N PRO A 95 -1.55 1.57 6.44
CA PRO A 95 -2.01 1.36 5.08
C PRO A 95 -3.20 0.39 5.07
N HIS A 96 -3.89 0.32 3.93
CA HIS A 96 -5.02 -0.60 3.75
C HIS A 96 -4.64 -2.03 4.21
N PRO A 97 -5.46 -2.75 5.01
CA PRO A 97 -5.08 -4.03 5.62
C PRO A 97 -4.59 -5.08 4.61
N ALA A 98 -5.22 -5.15 3.44
CA ALA A 98 -4.82 -6.06 2.37
C ALA A 98 -3.44 -5.74 1.74
N ALA A 99 -2.91 -4.52 1.93
CA ALA A 99 -1.58 -4.12 1.47
C ALA A 99 -0.47 -4.50 2.46
N VAL A 100 -0.80 -4.64 3.76
CA VAL A 100 0.16 -4.88 4.85
C VAL A 100 1.02 -6.11 4.61
N VAL A 101 0.40 -7.24 4.19
CA VAL A 101 1.13 -8.50 3.96
C VAL A 101 2.16 -8.34 2.84
N SER A 102 1.82 -7.64 1.77
CA SER A 102 2.74 -7.36 0.67
C SER A 102 3.88 -6.46 1.12
N LEU A 103 3.61 -5.42 1.91
CA LEU A 103 4.65 -4.54 2.46
C LEU A 103 5.61 -5.27 3.40
N LEU A 104 5.10 -6.13 4.30
CA LEU A 104 5.93 -6.95 5.18
C LEU A 104 6.79 -7.95 4.40
N THR A 105 6.24 -8.53 3.33
CA THR A 105 7.00 -9.39 2.42
C THR A 105 8.15 -8.62 1.79
N ILE A 106 7.90 -7.42 1.27
CA ILE A 106 8.93 -6.58 0.66
C ILE A 106 10.00 -6.21 1.69
N LEU A 107 9.60 -5.80 2.90
CA LEU A 107 10.52 -5.44 3.98
C LEU A 107 11.44 -6.60 4.35
N ALA A 108 10.89 -7.82 4.47
CA ALA A 108 11.67 -9.01 4.77
C ALA A 108 12.71 -9.32 3.66
N GLU A 109 12.30 -9.24 2.39
CA GLU A 109 13.19 -9.53 1.27
C GLU A 109 14.29 -8.46 1.08
N LEU A 110 14.01 -7.19 1.40
CA LEU A 110 15.02 -6.14 1.49
C LEU A 110 16.04 -6.42 2.61
N ALA A 111 15.57 -6.80 3.81
CA ALA A 111 16.43 -7.14 4.93
C ALA A 111 17.34 -8.35 4.62
N TYR A 112 16.79 -9.41 4.02
CA TYR A 112 17.59 -10.56 3.57
C TYR A 112 18.61 -10.18 2.50
N SER A 113 18.26 -9.24 1.62
CA SER A 113 19.16 -8.76 0.57
C SER A 113 20.32 -7.95 1.15
N ARG A 114 20.09 -7.15 2.18
CA ARG A 114 21.16 -6.45 2.91
C ARG A 114 22.14 -7.43 3.55
N VAL A 115 21.65 -8.50 4.20
CA VAL A 115 22.50 -9.56 4.75
C VAL A 115 23.32 -10.22 3.64
N ALA A 116 22.68 -10.54 2.52
CA ALA A 116 23.36 -11.16 1.38
C ALA A 116 24.47 -10.29 0.77
N ILE A 117 24.31 -8.96 0.73
CA ILE A 117 25.38 -8.07 0.28
C ILE A 117 26.61 -8.21 1.20
N ARG A 118 26.40 -8.23 2.52
CA ARG A 118 27.49 -8.39 3.51
C ARG A 118 28.13 -9.77 3.41
N GLU A 119 27.34 -10.82 3.25
CA GLU A 119 27.85 -12.19 3.06
C GLU A 119 28.64 -12.32 1.76
N CYS A 120 28.23 -11.68 0.66
CA CYS A 120 28.92 -11.77 -0.63
C CYS A 120 30.32 -11.12 -0.62
N GLU A 121 30.59 -10.23 0.34
CA GLU A 121 31.93 -9.68 0.57
C GLU A 121 32.85 -10.68 1.29
N ILE A 122 32.27 -11.68 1.97
CA ILE A 122 32.97 -12.68 2.80
C ILE A 122 33.05 -14.04 2.08
N GLU A 123 31.95 -14.52 1.51
CA GLU A 123 31.81 -15.79 0.81
C GLU A 123 32.07 -15.64 -0.70
N LYS A 124 32.83 -16.57 -1.27
CA LYS A 124 33.19 -16.57 -2.71
C LYS A 124 32.15 -17.26 -3.62
N ASP A 125 31.07 -17.82 -3.08
CA ASP A 125 30.05 -18.54 -3.86
C ASP A 125 28.98 -17.57 -4.43
N ARG A 126 29.32 -17.00 -5.59
CA ARG A 126 28.46 -16.04 -6.30
C ARG A 126 27.22 -16.68 -6.91
N GLU A 127 27.29 -17.95 -7.28
CA GLU A 127 26.20 -18.64 -7.97
C GLU A 127 25.03 -18.91 -7.01
N ALA A 128 25.34 -19.41 -5.81
CA ALA A 128 24.35 -19.60 -4.76
C ALA A 128 23.68 -18.27 -4.35
N GLN A 129 24.46 -17.17 -4.27
CA GLN A 129 23.94 -15.85 -3.91
C GLN A 129 23.07 -15.24 -5.02
N ALA A 130 23.41 -15.44 -6.29
CA ALA A 130 22.58 -15.04 -7.43
C ALA A 130 21.22 -15.77 -7.43
N LEU A 131 21.23 -17.09 -7.21
CA LEU A 131 19.99 -17.88 -7.18
C LEU A 131 19.06 -17.47 -6.02
N LYS A 132 19.64 -17.17 -4.84
CA LYS A 132 18.91 -16.59 -3.71
C LYS A 132 18.33 -15.23 -4.09
N ALA A 133 19.12 -14.32 -4.66
CA ALA A 133 18.68 -12.98 -5.04
C ALA A 133 17.52 -12.98 -6.07
N ASP A 134 17.56 -13.90 -7.03
CA ASP A 134 16.45 -14.10 -7.97
C ASP A 134 15.18 -14.58 -7.27
N ALA A 135 15.30 -15.48 -6.28
CA ALA A 135 14.15 -15.91 -5.49
C ALA A 135 13.52 -14.75 -4.70
N ARG A 136 14.34 -13.86 -4.11
CA ARG A 136 13.86 -12.65 -3.43
C ARG A 136 13.11 -11.72 -4.39
N THR A 137 13.69 -11.51 -5.58
CA THR A 137 13.10 -10.69 -6.64
C THR A 137 11.73 -11.22 -7.09
N ARG A 138 11.57 -12.55 -7.22
CA ARG A 138 10.27 -13.17 -7.54
C ARG A 138 9.21 -12.93 -6.46
N LYS A 139 9.59 -13.00 -5.19
CA LYS A 139 8.65 -12.75 -4.08
C LYS A 139 8.19 -11.28 -4.05
N VAL A 140 9.11 -10.35 -4.24
CA VAL A 140 8.78 -8.92 -4.33
C VAL A 140 7.91 -8.62 -5.56
N ARG A 141 8.16 -9.26 -6.70
CA ARG A 141 7.26 -9.19 -7.87
C ARG A 141 5.84 -9.62 -7.53
N LYS A 142 5.69 -10.77 -6.86
CA LYS A 142 4.36 -11.26 -6.46
C LYS A 142 3.66 -10.31 -5.49
N ALA A 143 4.40 -9.72 -4.55
CA ALA A 143 3.86 -8.70 -3.64
C ALA A 143 3.38 -7.45 -4.40
N LEU A 144 4.14 -7.00 -5.40
CA LEU A 144 3.75 -5.90 -6.29
C LEU A 144 2.50 -6.23 -7.13
N GLU A 145 2.41 -7.45 -7.66
CA GLU A 145 1.22 -7.93 -8.39
C GLU A 145 -0.02 -7.90 -7.48
N ASN A 146 0.10 -8.38 -6.24
CA ASN A 146 -0.99 -8.34 -5.25
C ASN A 146 -1.44 -6.91 -4.95
N LEU A 147 -0.50 -5.96 -4.75
CA LEU A 147 -0.82 -4.55 -4.52
C LEU A 147 -1.51 -3.93 -5.75
N THR A 148 -1.04 -4.27 -6.95
CA THR A 148 -1.65 -3.80 -8.20
C THR A 148 -3.07 -4.35 -8.38
N ALA A 149 -3.30 -5.62 -8.04
CA ALA A 149 -4.61 -6.23 -8.07
C ALA A 149 -5.56 -5.58 -7.05
N LEU A 150 -5.07 -5.28 -5.85
CA LEU A 150 -5.82 -4.55 -4.82
C LEU A 150 -6.22 -3.16 -5.32
N TYR A 151 -5.29 -2.41 -5.91
CA TYR A 151 -5.59 -1.09 -6.46
C TYR A 151 -6.69 -1.16 -7.52
N LYS A 152 -6.59 -2.09 -8.49
CA LYS A 152 -7.62 -2.27 -9.52
C LYS A 152 -8.98 -2.68 -8.96
N PHE A 153 -8.98 -3.50 -7.91
CA PHE A 153 -10.21 -3.89 -7.22
C PHE A 153 -10.88 -2.67 -6.57
N LEU A 154 -10.12 -1.85 -5.85
CA LEU A 154 -10.62 -0.63 -5.22
C LEU A 154 -11.10 0.40 -6.26
N GLU A 155 -10.35 0.61 -7.34
CA GLU A 155 -10.72 1.50 -8.45
C GLU A 155 -12.04 1.05 -9.10
N LYS A 156 -12.21 -0.26 -9.35
CA LYS A 156 -13.47 -0.81 -9.88
C LYS A 156 -14.63 -0.63 -8.91
N SER A 157 -14.39 -0.74 -7.60
CA SER A 157 -15.43 -0.56 -6.57
C SER A 157 -15.92 0.89 -6.44
N GLN A 158 -15.18 1.87 -6.97
CA GLN A 158 -15.61 3.27 -7.03
C GLN A 158 -16.50 3.59 -8.24
N GLY A 159 -16.40 2.80 -9.32
CA GLY A 159 -17.13 3.01 -10.57
C GLY A 159 -18.46 2.25 -10.71
N ALA A 160 -18.82 1.42 -9.72
CA ALA A 160 -20.05 0.63 -9.66
C ALA A 160 -21.03 1.20 -8.63
#